data_AF-A0A848MJ23-F1
#
_entry.id   AF-A0A848MJ23-F1
#
_cell.length_a   1.000
_cell.length_b   1.000
_cell.length_c   1.000
_cell.angle_alpha   90.00
_cell.angle_beta   90.00
_cell.angle_gamma   90.00
#
_symmetry.space_group_name_H-M   'P 1'
#
loop_
_entity.id
_entity.type
_entity.pdbx_description
1 polymer ?
#
loop_
_entity_poly.entity_id
_entity_poly.type
_entity_poly.pdbx_seq_one_letter_code
_entity_poly.pdbx_strand_id
1 'polypeptide(L)'
;MWSLINKSAHQSYNFSTELARPDAASSSAPILTKYEKSPPKADEIIKTSGENITPPPRSIAALGKMQTEMLITAGSVMDKLQLNAKSLLSLPGLLTISGSGDRQATQSEIKTVSRLKKTLIRHIAAQFDKKHKVVTKGIEKTIRQEFKDTAITLRNNKNWQSVQTHFVHNNKRYISTLVPAAAMKYSSCDMFETPYNNSGVCGSSTKNTKHATNLWTSEISVPEGKGRPRELFRGVRHGILSPYGLKKNDPARQAGALAQAKEVVTAALYTKPDLMLKALAGEPVSLQIVSTSLVTASQIGNEEDMLNDQMNAWQTLAKQTPLKLPVRVSNEEVKEIKVSLNVAAFNFGVNELALKFGLGWATSDRYNQQAVKQLLGDDLMSASPGGMVGEYLLNMPKNGQKVMELSQQFRKILLDKSYCHDNGTPYKAAQYAAMLAYEIGAVPCWNCKNGKDRTGMLDTELKREIVSQNQGEPLSQPGAPLNENNKQLFQKVKLHGGNQEVQSYNDGVADNKG
;
A
#
# COMPACT_ATOMS: atom_id res chain seq x y z
N MET A 1 37.24 -39.59 39.81
CA MET A 1 37.73 -38.66 38.75
C MET A 1 38.71 -39.45 37.87
N TRP A 2 38.27 -40.53 37.21
CA TRP A 2 37.99 -40.66 35.75
C TRP A 2 39.17 -40.20 34.88
N SER A 3 40.22 -41.00 34.65
CA SER A 3 40.44 -42.27 33.90
C SER A 3 40.71 -42.08 32.39
N LEU A 4 41.93 -42.46 31.98
CA LEU A 4 42.42 -42.57 30.61
C LEU A 4 42.39 -44.05 30.12
N ILE A 5 41.99 -44.22 28.86
CA ILE A 5 42.43 -45.21 27.83
C ILE A 5 42.26 -46.72 28.10
N ASN A 6 41.51 -47.39 27.22
CA ASN A 6 41.99 -48.61 26.52
C ASN A 6 41.10 -49.03 25.32
N LYS A 7 41.78 -49.42 24.20
CA LYS A 7 41.55 -50.55 23.25
C LYS A 7 40.15 -50.74 22.60
N SER A 8 39.92 -51.30 21.42
CA SER A 8 40.60 -51.58 20.13
C SER A 8 39.70 -52.59 19.38
N ALA A 9 39.53 -52.43 18.06
CA ALA A 9 39.28 -53.46 17.03
C ALA A 9 37.90 -54.16 16.83
N HIS A 10 37.43 -54.04 15.58
CA HIS A 10 36.79 -55.01 14.66
C HIS A 10 35.59 -55.88 15.09
N GLN A 11 34.47 -55.78 14.35
CA GLN A 11 34.09 -56.80 13.35
C GLN A 11 32.84 -56.40 12.53
N SER A 12 32.89 -56.78 11.27
CA SER A 12 31.92 -56.68 10.17
C SER A 12 30.80 -57.73 10.24
N TYR A 13 29.61 -57.42 9.72
CA TYR A 13 28.72 -58.42 9.12
C TYR A 13 27.95 -57.83 7.92
N ASN A 14 28.23 -58.41 6.75
CA ASN A 14 27.40 -58.41 5.54
C ASN A 14 26.54 -59.69 5.56
N PHE A 15 25.36 -59.68 4.93
CA PHE A 15 24.93 -60.74 3.99
C PHE A 15 23.77 -60.24 3.11
N SER A 16 24.00 -60.30 1.79
CA SER A 16 23.00 -60.32 0.69
C SER A 16 22.31 -61.70 0.66
N THR A 17 21.28 -62.09 -0.10
CA THR A 17 20.80 -61.93 -1.49
C THR A 17 19.38 -62.56 -1.51
N GLU A 18 18.41 -62.20 -2.35
CA GLU A 18 18.12 -62.74 -3.69
C GLU A 18 16.86 -62.01 -4.24
N LEU A 19 16.89 -61.38 -5.41
CA LEU A 19 16.53 -61.87 -6.77
C LEU A 19 15.03 -62.13 -7.03
N ALA A 20 14.40 -61.23 -7.80
CA ALA A 20 13.45 -61.58 -8.88
C ALA A 20 13.22 -60.36 -9.82
N ARG A 21 13.35 -60.58 -11.14
CA ARG A 21 12.85 -59.69 -12.21
C ARG A 21 11.37 -60.01 -12.49
N PRO A 22 10.58 -59.12 -13.12
CA PRO A 22 10.48 -59.11 -14.60
C PRO A 22 10.28 -57.74 -15.28
N ASP A 23 10.75 -57.70 -16.53
CA ASP A 23 10.20 -57.12 -17.78
C ASP A 23 9.70 -55.66 -17.92
N ALA A 24 10.48 -54.93 -18.73
CA ALA A 24 10.13 -54.14 -19.92
C ALA A 24 8.74 -53.46 -20.05
N ALA A 25 8.74 -52.11 -20.03
CA ALA A 25 8.05 -51.27 -21.01
C ALA A 25 8.45 -49.78 -20.90
N SER A 26 9.05 -49.24 -21.97
CA SER A 26 8.70 -47.95 -22.60
C SER A 26 8.24 -46.77 -21.71
N SER A 27 9.08 -45.74 -21.53
CA SER A 27 8.91 -44.48 -22.28
C SER A 27 10.00 -43.45 -21.93
N SER A 28 10.27 -42.62 -22.93
CA SER A 28 11.34 -41.64 -23.11
C SER A 28 11.51 -40.60 -22.00
N ALA A 29 12.74 -40.51 -21.48
CA ALA A 29 13.30 -39.28 -20.91
C ALA A 29 14.03 -38.48 -22.01
N PRO A 30 13.84 -37.16 -22.14
CA PRO A 30 14.81 -36.31 -22.81
C PRO A 30 15.71 -35.63 -21.76
N ILE A 31 16.91 -36.19 -21.66
CA ILE A 31 18.20 -35.49 -21.80
C ILE A 31 18.22 -34.03 -21.31
N LEU A 32 18.84 -33.87 -20.13
CA LEU A 32 19.51 -32.65 -19.68
C LEU A 32 20.59 -32.24 -20.68
N THR A 33 20.43 -31.08 -21.33
CA THR A 33 21.53 -30.37 -22.00
C THR A 33 21.57 -28.90 -21.60
N LYS A 34 22.64 -28.59 -20.84
CA LYS A 34 23.45 -27.36 -20.84
C LYS A 34 22.74 -26.01 -20.68
N TYR A 35 22.84 -25.52 -19.44
CA TYR A 35 22.96 -24.11 -19.09
C TYR A 35 23.97 -23.38 -19.99
N GLU A 36 23.55 -22.29 -20.64
CA GLU A 36 24.30 -21.03 -20.75
C GLU A 36 23.52 -20.00 -21.59
N LYS A 37 22.89 -19.04 -20.89
CA LYS A 37 22.94 -17.59 -21.15
C LYS A 37 21.97 -16.89 -20.17
N SER A 38 22.53 -15.98 -19.38
CA SER A 38 21.87 -15.22 -18.31
C SER A 38 20.58 -14.51 -18.79
N PRO A 39 19.52 -14.43 -17.96
CA PRO A 39 18.32 -13.69 -18.33
C PRO A 39 18.62 -12.18 -18.44
N PRO A 40 17.98 -11.45 -19.38
CA PRO A 40 18.14 -10.02 -19.53
C PRO A 40 17.70 -9.26 -18.27
N LYS A 41 18.28 -8.08 -18.06
CA LYS A 41 17.92 -7.16 -16.98
C LYS A 41 16.44 -6.78 -17.08
N ALA A 42 15.76 -6.72 -15.94
CA ALA A 42 14.32 -6.54 -15.76
C ALA A 42 13.71 -5.22 -16.31
N ASP A 43 14.44 -4.42 -17.08
CA ASP A 43 13.99 -3.13 -17.61
C ASP A 43 13.47 -3.22 -19.07
N GLU A 44 13.55 -4.37 -19.75
CA GLU A 44 13.18 -4.51 -21.18
C GLU A 44 11.92 -5.34 -21.48
N ILE A 45 11.18 -5.84 -20.48
CA ILE A 45 9.99 -6.67 -20.70
C ILE A 45 8.73 -5.94 -20.20
N ILE A 46 8.51 -4.72 -20.70
CA ILE A 46 7.20 -4.05 -20.65
C ILE A 46 6.82 -3.75 -22.09
N LYS A 47 6.22 -4.74 -22.75
CA LYS A 47 5.42 -4.59 -23.97
C LYS A 47 4.85 -5.97 -24.31
N THR A 48 3.63 -6.24 -23.86
CA THR A 48 2.54 -6.85 -24.64
C THR A 48 1.43 -7.34 -23.70
N SER A 49 0.19 -7.18 -24.17
CA SER A 49 -1.11 -7.60 -23.59
C SER A 49 -1.69 -6.81 -22.41
N GLY A 50 -1.86 -5.50 -22.63
CA GLY A 50 -3.10 -4.79 -22.33
C GLY A 50 -3.36 -3.89 -23.54
N GLU A 51 -4.61 -3.62 -23.91
CA GLU A 51 -4.89 -2.56 -24.89
C GLU A 51 -4.03 -1.34 -24.55
N ASN A 52 -3.23 -0.85 -25.50
CA ASN A 52 -2.35 0.31 -25.34
C ASN A 52 -3.21 1.56 -25.09
N ILE A 53 -3.73 1.70 -23.88
CA ILE A 53 -4.12 3.00 -23.35
C ILE A 53 -2.80 3.71 -23.12
N THR A 54 -2.34 4.39 -24.18
CA THR A 54 -1.22 5.32 -24.07
C THR A 54 -1.61 6.29 -22.96
N PRO A 55 -0.84 6.39 -21.86
CA PRO A 55 -1.17 7.33 -20.79
C PRO A 55 -1.30 8.72 -21.41
N PRO A 56 -2.28 9.53 -20.99
CA PRO A 56 -2.43 10.87 -21.52
C PRO A 56 -1.10 11.62 -21.36
N PRO A 57 -0.61 12.34 -22.38
CA PRO A 57 0.65 13.07 -22.29
C PRO A 57 0.63 14.04 -21.09
N ARG A 58 1.69 14.03 -20.28
CA ARG A 58 1.84 14.95 -19.13
C ARG A 58 1.68 16.39 -19.60
N SER A 59 1.01 17.24 -18.82
CA SER A 59 0.98 18.68 -19.13
C SER A 59 2.37 19.31 -18.92
N ILE A 60 2.67 20.36 -19.68
CA ILE A 60 3.92 21.10 -19.51
C ILE A 60 4.00 21.73 -18.11
N ALA A 61 2.86 22.13 -17.53
CA ALA A 61 2.79 22.62 -16.15
C ALA A 61 3.21 21.54 -15.12
N ALA A 62 2.81 20.28 -15.30
CA ALA A 62 3.21 19.19 -14.42
C ALA A 62 4.73 18.94 -14.48
N LEU A 63 5.31 18.99 -15.68
CA LEU A 63 6.77 18.92 -15.85
C LEU A 63 7.50 20.10 -15.19
N GLY A 64 6.93 21.30 -15.29
CA GLY A 64 7.44 22.50 -14.60
C GLY A 64 7.51 22.32 -13.09
N LYS A 65 6.41 21.85 -12.48
CA LYS A 65 6.37 21.53 -11.05
C LYS A 65 7.44 20.50 -10.67
N MET A 66 7.62 19.45 -11.49
CA MET A 66 8.63 18.43 -11.27
C MET A 66 10.05 19.00 -11.29
N GLN A 67 10.36 19.86 -12.26
CA GLN A 67 11.65 20.55 -12.36
C GLN A 67 11.89 21.44 -11.13
N THR A 68 10.90 22.24 -10.73
CA THR A 68 11.00 23.12 -9.56
C THR A 68 11.29 22.32 -8.29
N GLU A 69 10.59 21.21 -8.03
CA GLU A 69 10.85 20.36 -6.86
C GLU A 69 12.26 19.77 -6.86
N MET A 70 12.77 19.35 -8.04
CA MET A 70 14.14 18.86 -8.17
C MET A 70 15.17 19.95 -7.90
N LEU A 71 14.93 21.18 -8.37
CA LEU A 71 15.81 22.33 -8.14
C LEU A 71 15.83 22.76 -6.68
N ILE A 72 14.67 22.81 -6.01
CA ILE A 72 14.58 23.08 -4.57
C ILE A 72 15.37 22.04 -3.79
N THR A 73 15.19 20.75 -4.12
CA THR A 73 15.96 19.65 -3.48
C THR A 73 17.46 19.83 -3.70
N ALA A 74 17.89 20.13 -4.94
CA ALA A 74 19.29 20.37 -5.26
C ALA A 74 19.85 21.56 -4.46
N GLY A 75 19.11 22.66 -4.37
CA GLY A 75 19.47 23.84 -3.59
C GLY A 75 19.70 23.49 -2.12
N SER A 76 18.74 22.81 -1.48
CA SER A 76 18.88 22.38 -0.08
C SER A 76 20.06 21.44 0.17
N VAL A 77 20.37 20.54 -0.77
CA VAL A 77 21.59 19.70 -0.70
C VAL A 77 22.84 20.56 -0.79
N MET A 78 22.88 21.52 -1.73
CA MET A 78 24.01 22.43 -1.88
C MET A 78 24.21 23.28 -0.62
N ASP A 79 23.13 23.81 -0.03
CA ASP A 79 23.19 24.58 1.21
C ASP A 79 23.74 23.74 2.38
N LYS A 80 23.26 22.49 2.52
CA LYS A 80 23.77 21.55 3.54
C LYS A 80 25.26 21.26 3.38
N LEU A 81 25.76 21.21 2.14
CA LEU A 81 27.18 21.03 1.81
C LEU A 81 27.96 22.34 1.74
N GLN A 82 27.30 23.47 2.04
CA GLN A 82 27.86 24.83 1.95
C GLN A 82 28.46 25.12 0.57
N LEU A 83 27.73 24.78 -0.50
CA LEU A 83 28.07 25.01 -1.91
C LEU A 83 27.26 26.18 -2.47
N ASN A 84 27.71 26.79 -3.57
CA ASN A 84 27.01 27.91 -4.20
C ASN A 84 25.80 27.46 -5.04
N ALA A 85 24.60 27.56 -4.47
CA ALA A 85 23.34 27.18 -5.12
C ALA A 85 22.96 28.05 -6.35
N LYS A 86 23.53 29.26 -6.51
CA LYS A 86 23.23 30.12 -7.69
C LYS A 86 23.59 29.44 -9.01
N SER A 87 24.55 28.52 -9.00
CA SER A 87 24.97 27.76 -10.17
C SER A 87 23.88 26.82 -10.73
N LEU A 88 22.82 26.54 -9.97
CA LEU A 88 21.70 25.71 -10.41
C LEU A 88 20.83 26.41 -11.46
N LEU A 89 20.75 27.75 -11.41
CA LEU A 89 19.90 28.55 -12.31
C LEU A 89 20.43 28.62 -13.75
N SER A 90 21.74 28.39 -13.92
CA SER A 90 22.42 28.44 -15.22
C SER A 90 22.64 27.04 -15.83
N LEU A 91 21.99 26.00 -15.31
CA LEU A 91 22.17 24.65 -15.81
C LEU A 91 21.54 24.47 -17.19
N PRO A 92 22.25 23.86 -18.16
CA PRO A 92 21.67 23.55 -19.46
C PRO A 92 20.56 22.50 -19.32
N GLY A 93 19.49 22.66 -20.09
CA GLY A 93 18.36 21.72 -20.10
C GLY A 93 17.30 21.97 -19.02
N LEU A 94 17.28 23.17 -18.41
CA LEU A 94 16.09 23.63 -17.69
C LEU A 94 15.00 23.97 -18.70
N LEU A 95 13.79 23.46 -18.46
CA LEU A 95 12.60 23.84 -19.23
C LEU A 95 12.32 25.33 -19.03
N THR A 96 12.23 26.05 -20.14
CA THR A 96 11.65 27.39 -20.22
C THR A 96 10.18 27.25 -20.57
N ILE A 97 9.29 27.50 -19.60
CA ILE A 97 7.85 27.45 -19.84
C ILE A 97 7.39 28.82 -20.31
N SER A 98 7.30 28.99 -21.63
CA SER A 98 6.71 30.16 -22.28
C SER A 98 5.37 29.76 -22.91
N GLY A 99 4.25 30.33 -22.43
CA GLY A 99 2.89 30.08 -22.97
C GLY A 99 1.90 29.45 -21.97
N SER A 100 0.65 29.22 -22.40
CA SER A 100 -0.42 28.65 -21.56
C SER A 100 -0.05 27.26 -21.05
N GLY A 101 -0.02 27.08 -19.73
CA GLY A 101 0.46 25.88 -19.05
C GLY A 101 -0.33 24.58 -19.28
N ASP A 102 -1.44 24.65 -20.01
CA ASP A 102 -2.37 23.54 -20.21
C ASP A 102 -2.06 22.67 -21.44
N ARG A 103 -1.02 23.00 -22.24
CA ARG A 103 -0.64 22.13 -23.35
C ARG A 103 0.01 20.84 -22.87
N GLN A 104 -0.15 19.80 -23.69
CA GLN A 104 0.61 18.56 -23.56
C GLN A 104 2.12 18.83 -23.76
N ALA A 105 2.93 18.16 -22.95
CA ALA A 105 4.37 18.18 -23.08
C ALA A 105 4.82 17.33 -24.28
N THR A 106 5.82 17.82 -24.98
CA THR A 106 6.48 17.07 -26.05
C THR A 106 7.35 15.94 -25.47
N GLN A 107 7.63 14.92 -26.28
CA GLN A 107 8.54 13.84 -25.88
C GLN A 107 9.95 14.34 -25.54
N SER A 108 10.41 15.42 -26.17
CA SER A 108 11.69 16.05 -25.86
C SER A 108 11.69 16.65 -24.44
N GLU A 109 10.64 17.37 -24.08
CA GLU A 109 10.50 17.98 -22.74
C GLU A 109 10.42 16.92 -21.64
N ILE A 110 9.68 15.84 -21.87
CA ILE A 110 9.61 14.69 -20.96
C ILE A 110 11.00 14.08 -20.76
N LYS A 111 11.75 13.84 -21.85
CA LYS A 111 13.12 13.31 -21.80
C LYS A 111 14.08 14.25 -21.07
N THR A 112 13.94 15.56 -21.26
CA THR A 112 14.74 16.57 -20.56
C THR A 112 14.53 16.50 -19.04
N VAL A 113 13.27 16.55 -18.57
CA VAL A 113 12.97 16.51 -17.13
C VAL A 113 13.34 15.17 -16.49
N SER A 114 13.14 14.05 -17.19
CA SER A 114 13.53 12.73 -16.66
C SER A 114 15.05 12.60 -16.42
N ARG A 115 15.88 13.34 -17.18
CA ARG A 115 17.35 13.36 -17.00
C ARG A 115 17.82 14.37 -15.97
N LEU A 116 17.02 15.40 -15.67
CA LEU A 116 17.39 16.53 -14.82
C LEU A 116 17.97 16.11 -13.46
N LYS A 117 17.34 15.15 -12.77
CA LYS A 117 17.85 14.63 -11.48
C LYS A 117 19.31 14.16 -11.58
N LYS A 118 19.65 13.42 -12.62
CA LYS A 118 21.02 12.91 -12.83
C LYS A 118 21.99 14.05 -13.11
N THR A 119 21.57 15.05 -13.88
CA THR A 119 22.34 16.27 -14.16
C THR A 119 22.62 17.04 -12.87
N LEU A 120 21.61 17.26 -12.03
CA LEU A 120 21.74 17.96 -10.74
C LEU A 120 22.72 17.24 -9.80
N ILE A 121 22.58 15.92 -9.64
CA ILE A 121 23.48 15.12 -8.79
C ILE A 121 24.94 15.25 -9.24
N ARG A 122 25.20 15.16 -10.55
CA ARG A 122 26.56 15.29 -11.10
C ARG A 122 27.11 16.70 -10.93
N HIS A 123 26.28 17.72 -11.12
CA HIS A 123 26.67 19.10 -10.91
C HIS A 123 27.08 19.35 -9.46
N ILE A 124 26.26 18.91 -8.50
CA ILE A 124 26.56 19.03 -7.07
C ILE A 124 27.87 18.30 -6.72
N ALA A 125 28.05 17.07 -7.23
CA ALA A 125 29.29 16.32 -7.05
C ALA A 125 30.53 17.07 -7.58
N ALA A 126 30.43 17.65 -8.78
CA ALA A 126 31.53 18.43 -9.36
C ALA A 126 31.82 19.71 -8.57
N GLN A 127 30.79 20.40 -8.04
CA GLN A 127 30.97 21.56 -7.17
C GLN A 127 31.63 21.17 -5.83
N PHE A 128 31.28 20.01 -5.29
CA PHE A 128 31.90 19.48 -4.09
C PHE A 128 33.40 19.20 -4.31
N ASP A 129 33.75 18.44 -5.35
CA ASP A 129 35.16 18.14 -5.68
C ASP A 129 35.95 19.44 -5.94
N LYS A 130 35.36 20.42 -6.63
CA LYS A 130 35.98 21.74 -6.86
C LYS A 130 36.26 22.48 -5.55
N LYS A 131 35.30 22.51 -4.61
CA LYS A 131 35.46 23.18 -3.30
C LYS A 131 36.57 22.52 -2.48
N HIS A 132 36.65 21.19 -2.49
CA HIS A 132 37.60 20.42 -1.70
C HIS A 132 38.93 20.14 -2.40
N LYS A 133 39.08 20.55 -3.67
CA LYS A 133 40.28 20.34 -4.51
C LYS A 133 40.72 18.87 -4.59
N VAL A 134 39.78 17.93 -4.48
CA VAL A 134 40.02 16.48 -4.52
C VAL A 134 38.90 15.82 -5.32
N VAL A 135 39.25 14.86 -6.18
CA VAL A 135 38.26 13.99 -6.84
C VAL A 135 37.90 12.86 -5.89
N THR A 136 36.70 12.91 -5.31
CA THR A 136 36.30 11.94 -4.29
C THR A 136 35.63 10.72 -4.94
N LYS A 137 36.31 9.56 -4.94
CA LYS A 137 35.75 8.32 -5.49
C LYS A 137 34.43 7.98 -4.77
N GLY A 138 33.35 7.88 -5.53
CA GLY A 138 32.02 7.54 -5.00
C GLY A 138 31.21 8.73 -4.48
N ILE A 139 31.67 9.97 -4.64
CA ILE A 139 30.92 11.16 -4.22
C ILE A 139 29.53 11.24 -4.86
N GLU A 140 29.37 10.85 -6.13
CA GLU A 140 28.06 10.83 -6.80
C GLU A 140 27.06 9.92 -6.05
N LYS A 141 27.53 8.81 -5.48
CA LYS A 141 26.70 7.90 -4.68
C LYS A 141 26.25 8.56 -3.38
N THR A 142 27.15 9.26 -2.70
CA THR A 142 26.85 10.04 -1.49
C THR A 142 25.86 11.16 -1.79
N ILE A 143 26.11 11.97 -2.83
CA ILE A 143 25.19 13.04 -3.25
C ILE A 143 23.82 12.48 -3.66
N ARG A 144 23.77 11.33 -4.33
CA ARG A 144 22.51 10.66 -4.68
C ARG A 144 21.71 10.26 -3.44
N GLN A 145 22.39 9.79 -2.39
CA GLN A 145 21.75 9.45 -1.12
C GLN A 145 21.27 10.70 -0.39
N GLU A 146 22.10 11.74 -0.29
CA GLU A 146 21.73 13.04 0.29
C GLU A 146 20.55 13.71 -0.43
N PHE A 147 20.53 13.65 -1.77
CA PHE A 147 19.41 14.14 -2.58
C PHE A 147 18.13 13.38 -2.27
N LYS A 148 18.21 12.05 -2.12
CA LYS A 148 17.05 11.21 -1.76
C LYS A 148 16.53 11.58 -0.37
N ASP A 149 17.42 11.67 0.62
CA ASP A 149 17.04 11.94 2.00
C ASP A 149 16.48 13.36 2.15
N THR A 150 17.12 14.35 1.51
CA THR A 150 16.63 15.73 1.46
C THR A 150 15.25 15.82 0.80
N ALA A 151 15.02 15.12 -0.32
CA ALA A 151 13.69 15.07 -0.94
C ALA A 151 12.62 14.44 -0.03
N ILE A 152 12.98 13.45 0.79
CA ILE A 152 12.06 12.86 1.79
C ILE A 152 11.75 13.89 2.86
N THR A 153 12.77 14.53 3.44
CA THR A 153 12.59 15.56 4.48
C THR A 153 11.73 16.71 3.99
N LEU A 154 11.99 17.25 2.79
CA LEU A 154 11.19 18.33 2.21
C LEU A 154 9.72 17.93 2.04
N ARG A 155 9.43 16.71 1.57
CA ARG A 155 8.04 16.23 1.40
C ARG A 155 7.33 16.01 2.74
N ASN A 156 8.05 15.51 3.74
CA ASN A 156 7.48 15.27 5.06
C ASN A 156 7.24 16.59 5.81
N ASN A 157 8.05 17.62 5.59
CA ASN A 157 7.89 18.94 6.22
C ASN A 157 6.81 19.82 5.55
N LYS A 158 6.24 19.40 4.42
CA LYS A 158 5.09 20.09 3.83
C LYS A 158 3.86 19.92 4.71
N ASN A 159 3.00 20.94 4.73
CA ASN A 159 1.67 20.84 5.33
C ASN A 159 0.81 19.88 4.48
N TRP A 160 0.34 18.79 5.06
CA TRP A 160 -0.55 17.83 4.41
C TRP A 160 -2.00 18.16 4.76
N GLN A 161 -2.75 18.61 3.76
CA GLN A 161 -4.14 19.02 3.89
C GLN A 161 -5.08 17.94 3.35
N SER A 162 -6.32 17.93 3.87
CA SER A 162 -7.39 17.12 3.31
C SER A 162 -7.62 17.44 1.84
N VAL A 163 -7.80 16.40 1.04
CA VAL A 163 -8.14 16.49 -0.38
C VAL A 163 -9.64 16.29 -0.50
N GLN A 164 -10.34 17.25 -1.08
CA GLN A 164 -11.73 17.08 -1.46
C GLN A 164 -11.90 17.36 -2.95
N THR A 165 -12.46 16.39 -3.64
CA THR A 165 -12.74 16.45 -5.08
C THR A 165 -14.20 16.10 -5.33
N HIS A 166 -14.69 16.42 -6.52
CA HIS A 166 -16.04 16.08 -6.93
C HIS A 166 -16.06 15.64 -8.38
N PHE A 167 -17.03 14.80 -8.72
CA PHE A 167 -17.31 14.43 -10.10
C PHE A 167 -18.80 14.16 -10.28
N VAL A 168 -19.25 14.19 -11.53
CA VAL A 168 -20.64 13.89 -11.92
C VAL A 168 -20.67 12.67 -12.83
N HIS A 169 -21.56 11.73 -12.51
CA HIS A 169 -21.84 10.56 -13.34
C HIS A 169 -23.34 10.31 -13.33
N ASN A 170 -23.95 10.11 -14.51
CA ASN A 170 -25.39 9.94 -14.70
C ASN A 170 -26.23 10.98 -13.93
N ASN A 171 -25.88 12.26 -14.10
CA ASN A 171 -26.52 13.44 -13.47
C ASN A 171 -26.50 13.47 -11.93
N LYS A 172 -25.76 12.57 -11.27
CA LYS A 172 -25.54 12.59 -9.82
C LYS A 172 -24.13 13.08 -9.49
N ARG A 173 -24.03 13.97 -8.51
CA ARG A 173 -22.76 14.50 -7.99
C ARG A 173 -22.27 13.63 -6.84
N TYR A 174 -20.97 13.34 -6.85
CA TYR A 174 -20.27 12.61 -5.79
C TYR A 174 -19.13 13.46 -5.25
N ILE A 175 -18.85 13.29 -3.96
CA ILE A 175 -17.76 13.97 -3.25
C ILE A 175 -16.79 12.90 -2.78
N SER A 176 -15.52 13.00 -3.17
CA SER A 176 -14.46 12.18 -2.60
C SER A 176 -13.64 13.01 -1.63
N THR A 177 -13.45 12.49 -0.43
CA THR A 177 -12.67 13.15 0.62
C THR A 177 -11.55 12.22 1.09
N LEU A 178 -10.30 12.69 1.08
CA LEU A 178 -9.18 12.01 1.72
C LEU A 178 -8.62 12.89 2.83
N VAL A 179 -8.55 12.36 4.04
CA VAL A 179 -8.04 13.09 5.22
C VAL A 179 -6.70 12.48 5.61
N PRO A 180 -5.58 13.22 5.57
CA PRO A 180 -4.29 12.70 6.02
C PRO A 180 -4.29 12.56 7.53
N ALA A 181 -3.41 11.71 8.07
CA ALA A 181 -3.22 11.57 9.52
C ALA A 181 -3.06 12.93 10.22
N ALA A 182 -2.27 13.84 9.65
CA ALA A 182 -2.06 15.19 10.17
C ALA A 182 -3.33 16.04 10.38
N ALA A 183 -4.41 15.70 9.67
CA ALA A 183 -5.71 16.36 9.76
C ALA A 183 -6.75 15.54 10.56
N MET A 184 -6.40 14.34 11.03
CA MET A 184 -7.23 13.58 11.97
C MET A 184 -7.06 14.19 13.36
N LYS A 185 -8.03 15.00 13.75
CA LYS A 185 -7.97 15.80 14.98
C LYS A 185 -9.12 15.43 15.90
N TYR A 186 -8.86 15.46 17.20
CA TYR A 186 -9.89 15.54 18.22
C TYR A 186 -9.94 16.99 18.71
N SER A 187 -11.08 17.65 18.54
CA SER A 187 -11.15 19.12 18.64
C SER A 187 -10.12 19.78 17.70
N SER A 188 -9.15 20.53 18.22
CA SER A 188 -8.11 21.21 17.45
C SER A 188 -6.74 20.52 17.46
N CYS A 189 -6.54 19.47 18.26
CA CYS A 189 -5.26 18.79 18.37
C CYS A 189 -5.24 17.51 17.52
N ASP A 190 -4.06 17.16 17.03
CA ASP A 190 -3.81 15.85 16.41
C ASP A 190 -4.16 14.73 17.43
N MET A 191 -4.70 13.59 17.00
CA MET A 191 -5.14 12.54 17.93
C MET A 191 -4.13 11.43 18.22
N PHE A 192 -3.02 11.36 17.49
CA PHE A 192 -2.03 10.29 17.62
C PHE A 192 -1.17 10.45 18.89
N GLU A 193 -0.43 9.44 19.31
CA GLU A 193 0.46 9.58 20.48
C GLU A 193 1.55 10.64 20.22
N THR A 194 2.29 10.45 19.12
CA THR A 194 3.21 11.46 18.59
C THR A 194 2.45 12.32 17.56
N PRO A 195 2.47 13.65 17.65
CA PRO A 195 1.80 14.49 16.67
C PRO A 195 2.54 14.53 15.33
N TYR A 196 1.76 14.53 14.25
CA TYR A 196 2.21 14.81 12.90
C TYR A 196 2.46 16.30 12.66
N ASN A 197 1.93 17.21 13.50
CA ASN A 197 2.15 18.66 13.41
C ASN A 197 1.77 19.27 12.05
N ASN A 198 0.62 18.85 11.50
CA ASN A 198 0.15 19.19 10.14
C ASN A 198 1.05 18.68 9.00
N SER A 199 2.12 17.95 9.29
CA SER A 199 3.00 17.30 8.32
C SER A 199 2.59 15.86 8.05
N GLY A 200 3.06 15.26 6.96
CA GLY A 200 2.82 13.84 6.68
C GLY A 200 4.10 13.03 6.57
N VAL A 201 3.95 11.72 6.44
CA VAL A 201 5.09 10.83 6.18
C VAL A 201 4.91 10.18 4.83
N CYS A 202 5.67 10.62 3.82
CA CYS A 202 5.59 10.05 2.49
C CYS A 202 6.02 8.57 2.48
N GLY A 203 5.47 7.79 1.56
CA GLY A 203 5.78 6.36 1.37
C GLY A 203 7.23 6.08 0.92
N SER A 204 8.07 7.11 0.77
CA SER A 204 9.52 6.94 0.58
C SER A 204 10.29 6.91 1.91
N SER A 205 9.64 7.17 3.04
CA SER A 205 10.22 7.22 4.40
C SER A 205 10.44 5.81 4.97
N THR A 206 11.21 4.98 4.27
CA THR A 206 11.30 3.54 4.53
C THR A 206 11.93 3.16 5.87
N LYS A 207 12.57 4.10 6.56
CA LYS A 207 13.18 3.91 7.89
C LYS A 207 12.36 4.51 9.03
N ASN A 208 11.19 5.08 8.74
CA ASN A 208 10.39 5.75 9.76
C ASN A 208 9.82 4.73 10.75
N THR A 209 10.12 4.90 12.02
CA THR A 209 9.63 4.03 13.10
C THR A 209 8.54 4.68 13.93
N LYS A 210 8.28 5.98 13.74
CA LYS A 210 7.31 6.72 14.56
C LYS A 210 5.90 6.69 14.00
N HIS A 211 5.77 6.97 12.70
CA HIS A 211 4.49 7.18 12.05
C HIS A 211 4.26 6.20 10.89
N ALA A 212 3.00 5.81 10.69
CA ALA A 212 2.54 5.11 9.52
C ALA A 212 2.79 5.97 8.27
N THR A 213 3.41 5.36 7.27
CA THR A 213 3.67 6.08 6.02
C THR A 213 2.39 6.17 5.21
N ASN A 214 2.18 7.33 4.60
CA ASN A 214 1.07 7.62 3.69
C ASN A 214 -0.30 7.22 4.28
N LEU A 215 -0.53 7.53 5.56
CA LEU A 215 -1.77 7.24 6.29
C LEU A 215 -2.85 8.28 5.98
N TRP A 216 -3.97 7.82 5.43
CA TRP A 216 -5.16 8.64 5.13
C TRP A 216 -6.43 7.87 5.45
N THR A 217 -7.53 8.56 5.73
CA THR A 217 -8.86 8.03 5.44
C THR A 217 -9.24 8.33 4.00
N SER A 218 -10.09 7.49 3.40
CA SER A 218 -10.68 7.72 2.09
C SER A 218 -12.18 7.52 2.18
N GLU A 219 -12.95 8.50 1.72
CA GLU A 219 -14.41 8.54 1.76
C GLU A 219 -14.98 8.88 0.38
N ILE A 220 -16.12 8.29 0.07
CA ILE A 220 -17.01 8.69 -1.04
C ILE A 220 -18.41 8.91 -0.49
N SER A 221 -18.99 10.06 -0.81
CA SER A 221 -20.30 10.48 -0.32
C SER A 221 -21.12 11.17 -1.40
N VAL A 222 -22.42 11.33 -1.14
CA VAL A 222 -23.34 12.12 -1.97
C VAL A 222 -23.83 13.34 -1.20
N PRO A 223 -24.01 14.50 -1.85
CA PRO A 223 -24.63 15.66 -1.20
C PRO A 223 -26.06 15.32 -0.72
N GLU A 224 -26.42 15.76 0.49
CA GLU A 224 -27.80 15.71 0.99
C GLU A 224 -28.25 17.11 1.41
N GLY A 225 -29.01 17.79 0.54
CA GLY A 225 -29.64 19.08 0.85
C GLY A 225 -28.72 20.08 1.57
N LYS A 226 -29.21 20.64 2.68
CA LYS A 226 -28.44 21.51 3.59
C LYS A 226 -27.70 20.75 4.71
N GLY A 227 -27.72 19.41 4.68
CA GLY A 227 -27.13 18.55 5.70
C GLY A 227 -25.68 18.13 5.40
N ARG A 228 -25.12 17.29 6.28
CA ARG A 228 -23.84 16.62 6.03
C ARG A 228 -24.01 15.66 4.83
N PRO A 229 -23.04 15.57 3.90
CA PRO A 229 -23.08 14.57 2.84
C PRO A 229 -23.28 13.16 3.41
N ARG A 230 -24.12 12.37 2.75
CA ARG A 230 -24.32 10.98 3.14
C ARG A 230 -23.18 10.13 2.66
N GLU A 231 -22.47 9.53 3.61
CA GLU A 231 -21.40 8.57 3.37
C GLU A 231 -21.93 7.35 2.63
N LEU A 232 -21.24 6.96 1.56
CA LEU A 232 -21.50 5.71 0.84
C LEU A 232 -20.47 4.64 1.22
N PHE A 233 -19.21 5.04 1.40
CA PHE A 233 -18.13 4.17 1.83
C PHE A 233 -17.01 4.98 2.46
N ARG A 234 -16.34 4.40 3.45
CA ARG A 234 -15.16 4.97 4.09
C ARG A 234 -14.22 3.88 4.60
N GLY A 235 -12.93 4.17 4.57
CA GLY A 235 -11.92 3.35 5.24
C GLY A 235 -10.57 4.02 5.37
N VAL A 236 -9.57 3.24 5.76
CA VAL A 236 -8.21 3.72 6.02
C VAL A 236 -7.25 3.14 4.97
N ARG A 237 -6.39 3.99 4.42
CA ARG A 237 -5.33 3.59 3.50
C ARG A 237 -3.96 3.99 4.04
N HIS A 238 -2.97 3.13 3.83
CA HIS A 238 -1.61 3.37 4.31
C HIS A 238 -0.54 2.69 3.44
N GLY A 239 0.74 2.98 3.69
CA GLY A 239 1.88 2.18 3.26
C GLY A 239 2.09 0.97 4.16
N ILE A 240 2.91 -0.01 3.75
CA ILE A 240 3.14 -1.21 4.56
C ILE A 240 3.70 -0.83 5.94
N LEU A 241 3.24 -1.50 7.00
CA LEU A 241 3.60 -1.17 8.38
C LEU A 241 5.06 -1.48 8.71
N SER A 242 5.88 -1.88 7.75
CA SER A 242 7.27 -2.25 7.96
C SER A 242 8.21 -1.06 7.71
N PRO A 243 9.04 -0.65 8.68
CA PRO A 243 10.21 0.20 8.47
C PRO A 243 11.33 -0.54 7.70
N TYR A 244 11.03 -1.07 6.52
CA TYR A 244 11.86 -2.01 5.77
C TYR A 244 13.19 -1.45 5.23
N GLY A 245 13.44 -0.15 5.40
CA GLY A 245 14.75 0.46 5.20
C GLY A 245 15.74 0.17 6.33
N LEU A 246 15.26 -0.35 7.47
CA LEU A 246 16.07 -0.91 8.55
C LEU A 246 16.39 -2.39 8.28
N LYS A 247 17.44 -2.89 8.95
CA LYS A 247 17.83 -4.30 8.83
C LYS A 247 16.70 -5.20 9.37
N LYS A 248 16.54 -6.41 8.80
CA LYS A 248 15.47 -7.37 9.16
C LYS A 248 15.39 -7.66 10.66
N ASN A 249 16.55 -7.88 11.29
CA ASN A 249 16.64 -8.26 12.70
C ASN A 249 16.85 -7.05 13.62
N ASP A 250 16.63 -5.83 13.13
CA ASP A 250 16.73 -4.61 13.94
C ASP A 250 15.49 -4.52 14.87
N PRO A 251 15.65 -4.48 16.20
CA PRO A 251 14.51 -4.32 17.11
C PRO A 251 13.67 -3.08 16.82
N ALA A 252 14.28 -2.00 16.31
CA ALA A 252 13.57 -0.77 15.95
C ALA A 252 12.61 -0.98 14.76
N ARG A 253 12.86 -1.98 13.90
CA ARG A 253 11.96 -2.34 12.80
C ARG A 253 10.65 -2.94 13.32
N GLN A 254 10.74 -3.88 14.26
CA GLN A 254 9.55 -4.49 14.87
C GLN A 254 8.79 -3.50 15.76
N ALA A 255 9.51 -2.73 16.59
CA ALA A 255 8.89 -1.67 17.40
C ALA A 255 8.21 -0.60 16.54
N GLY A 256 8.84 -0.21 15.43
CA GLY A 256 8.25 0.70 14.47
C GLY A 256 7.00 0.13 13.79
N ALA A 257 7.00 -1.16 13.43
CA ALA A 257 5.81 -1.78 12.86
C ALA A 257 4.62 -1.80 13.80
N LEU A 258 4.86 -2.05 15.10
CA LEU A 258 3.86 -1.93 16.14
C LEU A 258 3.33 -0.50 16.30
N ALA A 259 4.20 0.51 16.29
CA ALA A 259 3.80 1.91 16.37
C ALA A 259 2.93 2.32 15.17
N GLN A 260 3.34 1.97 13.95
CA GLN A 260 2.54 2.23 12.75
C GLN A 260 1.18 1.51 12.78
N ALA A 261 1.12 0.28 13.29
CA ALA A 261 -0.13 -0.45 13.46
C ALA A 261 -1.08 0.24 14.45
N LYS A 262 -0.57 0.75 15.58
CA LYS A 262 -1.35 1.54 16.54
C LYS A 262 -1.93 2.81 15.93
N GLU A 263 -1.18 3.50 15.06
CA GLU A 263 -1.72 4.66 14.35
C GLU A 263 -2.83 4.27 13.38
N VAL A 264 -2.72 3.12 12.67
CA VAL A 264 -3.84 2.63 11.84
C VAL A 264 -5.06 2.29 12.69
N VAL A 265 -4.90 1.71 13.88
CA VAL A 265 -6.02 1.49 14.83
C VAL A 265 -6.65 2.80 15.27
N THR A 266 -5.83 3.82 15.56
CA THR A 266 -6.30 5.17 15.93
C THR A 266 -7.07 5.82 14.78
N ALA A 267 -6.55 5.75 13.55
CA ALA A 267 -7.22 6.22 12.35
C ALA A 267 -8.53 5.44 12.07
N ALA A 268 -8.56 4.14 12.38
CA ALA A 268 -9.78 3.35 12.26
C ALA A 268 -10.86 3.82 13.26
N LEU A 269 -10.50 4.09 14.51
CA LEU A 269 -11.42 4.71 15.49
C LEU A 269 -11.89 6.10 15.05
N TYR A 270 -11.03 6.91 14.43
CA TYR A 270 -11.43 8.20 13.86
C TYR A 270 -12.56 8.06 12.83
N THR A 271 -12.60 6.97 12.06
CA THR A 271 -13.72 6.69 11.15
C THR A 271 -15.00 6.27 11.86
N LYS A 272 -14.98 6.03 13.17
CA LYS A 272 -16.14 5.61 13.97
C LYS A 272 -16.35 6.60 15.13
N PRO A 273 -16.85 7.83 14.85
CA PRO A 273 -16.91 8.91 15.84
C PRO A 273 -17.67 8.51 17.12
N ASP A 274 -18.78 7.79 17.00
CA ASP A 274 -19.54 7.33 18.18
C ASP A 274 -18.74 6.35 19.04
N LEU A 275 -17.97 5.46 18.41
CA LEU A 275 -17.09 4.53 19.10
C LEU A 275 -15.92 5.27 19.76
N MET A 276 -15.36 6.27 19.08
CA MET A 276 -14.30 7.12 19.61
C MET A 276 -14.76 7.90 20.85
N LEU A 277 -15.96 8.48 20.81
CA LEU A 277 -16.54 9.22 21.94
C LEU A 277 -16.75 8.31 23.16
N LYS A 278 -17.28 7.10 22.97
CA LYS A 278 -17.39 6.10 24.05
C LYS A 278 -16.02 5.73 24.63
N ALA A 279 -15.05 5.47 23.78
CA ALA A 279 -13.69 5.13 24.20
C ALA A 279 -13.05 6.25 25.04
N LEU A 280 -13.23 7.51 24.63
CA LEU A 280 -12.74 8.70 25.34
C LEU A 280 -13.48 8.97 26.65
N ALA A 281 -14.73 8.51 26.77
CA ALA A 281 -15.48 8.49 28.02
C ALA A 281 -15.01 7.39 29.00
N GLY A 282 -14.06 6.55 28.59
CA GLY A 282 -13.49 5.46 29.40
C GLY A 282 -14.18 4.11 29.21
N GLU A 283 -15.19 4.03 28.33
CA GLU A 283 -15.86 2.77 28.00
C GLU A 283 -14.93 1.89 27.16
N PRO A 284 -14.74 0.59 27.49
CA PRO A 284 -14.10 -0.34 26.60
C PRO A 284 -14.93 -0.50 25.31
N VAL A 285 -14.27 -0.36 24.15
CA VAL A 285 -14.94 -0.43 22.85
C VAL A 285 -14.43 -1.61 22.02
N SER A 286 -15.33 -2.26 21.29
CA SER A 286 -14.97 -3.30 20.32
C SER A 286 -14.71 -2.68 18.95
N LEU A 287 -13.53 -2.94 18.38
CA LEU A 287 -13.16 -2.49 17.04
C LEU A 287 -12.78 -3.69 16.18
N GLN A 288 -13.51 -3.87 15.09
CA GLN A 288 -13.18 -4.85 14.05
C GLN A 288 -12.49 -4.14 12.88
N ILE A 289 -11.36 -4.69 12.43
CA ILE A 289 -10.61 -4.22 11.27
C ILE A 289 -10.49 -5.37 10.27
N VAL A 290 -10.71 -5.09 8.99
CA VAL A 290 -10.30 -5.98 7.90
C VAL A 290 -9.17 -5.29 7.15
N SER A 291 -7.94 -5.77 7.37
CA SER A 291 -6.72 -5.20 6.77
C SER A 291 -6.34 -5.98 5.53
N THR A 292 -6.30 -5.34 4.36
CA THR A 292 -5.94 -5.98 3.10
C THR A 292 -4.65 -5.40 2.52
N SER A 293 -3.59 -6.20 2.52
CA SER A 293 -2.32 -5.87 1.88
C SER A 293 -2.31 -6.32 0.42
N LEU A 294 -1.64 -5.53 -0.43
CA LEU A 294 -1.54 -5.75 -1.88
C LEU A 294 -0.12 -6.08 -2.33
N VAL A 295 0.73 -6.56 -1.41
CA VAL A 295 2.14 -6.86 -1.68
C VAL A 295 2.31 -8.25 -2.27
N THR A 296 3.31 -8.40 -3.12
CA THR A 296 3.69 -9.69 -3.70
C THR A 296 4.69 -10.31 -2.76
N ALA A 297 4.22 -11.16 -1.87
CA ALA A 297 4.97 -11.72 -0.75
C ALA A 297 6.05 -12.72 -1.20
N SER A 298 7.02 -12.22 -1.96
CA SER A 298 8.15 -12.98 -2.47
C SER A 298 9.47 -12.40 -1.97
N GLN A 299 10.49 -13.26 -1.96
CA GLN A 299 11.89 -12.87 -1.69
C GLN A 299 12.42 -11.91 -2.77
N ILE A 300 11.88 -11.95 -4.00
CA ILE A 300 12.20 -10.99 -5.06
C ILE A 300 11.55 -9.65 -4.70
N GLY A 301 12.37 -8.69 -4.27
CA GLY A 301 11.93 -7.37 -3.82
C GLY A 301 11.69 -7.25 -2.30
N ASN A 302 11.98 -8.31 -1.54
CA ASN A 302 11.87 -8.42 -0.08
C ASN A 302 10.48 -8.09 0.48
N GLU A 303 9.41 -8.16 -0.32
CA GLU A 303 8.05 -7.83 0.13
C GLU A 303 7.49 -8.89 1.10
N GLU A 304 8.03 -10.12 1.10
CA GLU A 304 7.70 -11.15 2.10
C GLU A 304 8.04 -10.72 3.54
N ASP A 305 9.24 -10.20 3.78
CA ASP A 305 9.63 -9.75 5.12
C ASP A 305 8.80 -8.55 5.59
N MET A 306 8.41 -7.67 4.66
CA MET A 306 7.56 -6.52 4.97
C MET A 306 6.16 -6.99 5.39
N LEU A 307 5.63 -7.99 4.69
CA LEU A 307 4.35 -8.60 5.04
C LEU A 307 4.41 -9.26 6.41
N ASN A 308 5.47 -10.03 6.67
CA ASN A 308 5.65 -10.72 7.95
C ASN A 308 5.67 -9.73 9.13
N ASP A 309 6.37 -8.59 9.01
CA ASP A 309 6.35 -7.56 10.07
C ASP A 309 4.95 -7.00 10.31
N GLN A 310 4.21 -6.69 9.24
CA GLN A 310 2.84 -6.17 9.34
C GLN A 310 1.91 -7.19 10.01
N MET A 311 2.01 -8.47 9.61
CA MET A 311 1.18 -9.53 10.18
C MET A 311 1.53 -9.79 11.64
N ASN A 312 2.82 -9.77 12.00
CA ASN A 312 3.27 -9.88 13.39
C ASN A 312 2.77 -8.71 14.23
N ALA A 313 2.81 -7.48 13.71
CA ALA A 313 2.26 -6.32 14.40
C ALA A 313 0.75 -6.48 14.65
N TRP A 314 -0.02 -6.94 13.66
CA TRP A 314 -1.45 -7.21 13.84
C TRP A 314 -1.73 -8.29 14.88
N GLN A 315 -1.04 -9.43 14.81
CA GLN A 315 -1.19 -10.50 15.78
C GLN A 315 -0.81 -10.05 17.20
N THR A 316 0.23 -9.22 17.34
CA THR A 316 0.68 -8.72 18.64
C THR A 316 -0.32 -7.75 19.25
N LEU A 317 -0.92 -6.87 18.45
CA LEU A 317 -1.96 -5.95 18.94
C LEU A 317 -3.27 -6.69 19.26
N ALA A 318 -3.70 -7.63 18.41
CA ALA A 318 -4.93 -8.39 18.62
C ALA A 318 -4.88 -9.33 19.84
N LYS A 319 -3.69 -9.73 20.30
CA LYS A 319 -3.50 -10.50 21.55
C LYS A 319 -3.61 -9.65 22.82
N GLN A 320 -3.58 -8.32 22.69
CA GLN A 320 -3.75 -7.40 23.82
C GLN A 320 -5.23 -7.07 23.95
N THR A 321 -5.90 -7.63 24.96
CA THR A 321 -7.35 -7.45 25.14
C THR A 321 -7.64 -7.09 26.60
N PRO A 322 -8.04 -5.83 26.90
CA PRO A 322 -8.13 -4.70 25.98
C PRO A 322 -6.75 -4.17 25.56
N LEU A 323 -6.62 -3.77 24.31
CA LEU A 323 -5.50 -2.98 23.82
C LEU A 323 -5.60 -1.58 24.43
N LYS A 324 -4.52 -1.16 25.09
CA LYS A 324 -4.35 0.19 25.61
C LYS A 324 -3.78 1.07 24.50
N LEU A 325 -4.54 2.08 24.07
CA LEU A 325 -4.17 2.97 23.00
C LEU A 325 -4.08 4.42 23.52
N PRO A 326 -2.90 5.05 23.50
CA PRO A 326 -2.77 6.46 23.83
C PRO A 326 -3.37 7.32 22.71
N VAL A 327 -4.29 8.21 23.08
CA VAL A 327 -4.93 9.19 22.19
C VAL A 327 -4.80 10.56 22.80
N ARG A 328 -4.33 11.50 22.00
CA ARG A 328 -4.19 12.89 22.43
C ARG A 328 -5.51 13.64 22.30
N VAL A 329 -5.95 14.27 23.40
CA VAL A 329 -7.24 14.98 23.49
C VAL A 329 -7.08 16.50 23.61
N SER A 330 -5.88 16.95 23.99
CA SER A 330 -5.41 18.33 23.91
C SER A 330 -3.90 18.32 23.63
N ASN A 331 -3.25 19.48 23.49
CA ASN A 331 -1.79 19.52 23.29
C ASN A 331 -0.99 19.02 24.51
N GLU A 332 -1.61 19.01 25.69
CA GLU A 332 -0.97 18.67 26.97
C GLU A 332 -1.48 17.35 27.56
N GLU A 333 -2.61 16.84 27.05
CA GLU A 333 -3.30 15.68 27.61
C GLU A 333 -3.37 14.51 26.61
N VAL A 334 -2.87 13.36 27.05
CA VAL A 334 -3.01 12.06 26.39
C VAL A 334 -3.85 11.16 27.28
N LYS A 335 -4.95 10.62 26.74
CA LYS A 335 -5.80 9.64 27.40
C LYS A 335 -5.50 8.24 26.88
N GLU A 336 -5.42 7.27 27.79
CA GLU A 336 -5.37 5.86 27.43
C GLU A 336 -6.80 5.34 27.25
N ILE A 337 -7.16 4.95 26.03
CA ILE A 337 -8.44 4.29 25.74
C ILE A 337 -8.27 2.77 25.67
N LYS A 338 -9.37 2.04 25.91
CA LYS A 338 -9.40 0.57 25.95
C LYS A 338 -10.14 0.02 24.74
N VAL A 339 -9.45 -0.77 23.92
CA VAL A 339 -10.00 -1.30 22.66
C VAL A 339 -9.93 -2.82 22.65
N SER A 340 -11.05 -3.50 22.53
CA SER A 340 -11.10 -4.92 22.16
C SER A 340 -10.92 -5.03 20.65
N LEU A 341 -9.67 -5.21 20.22
CA LEU A 341 -9.29 -5.20 18.81
C LEU A 341 -9.37 -6.60 18.19
N ASN A 342 -10.17 -6.73 17.12
CA ASN A 342 -10.19 -7.91 16.27
C ASN A 342 -9.76 -7.54 14.85
N VAL A 343 -8.76 -8.24 14.29
CA VAL A 343 -8.22 -7.94 12.96
C VAL A 343 -8.25 -9.19 12.07
N ALA A 344 -8.96 -9.12 10.96
CA ALA A 344 -8.84 -10.06 9.84
C ALA A 344 -7.83 -9.50 8.81
N ALA A 345 -6.61 -10.05 8.79
CA ALA A 345 -5.50 -9.51 8.00
C ALA A 345 -5.21 -10.36 6.75
N PHE A 346 -5.64 -9.88 5.59
CA PHE A 346 -5.44 -10.49 4.28
C PHE A 346 -4.21 -9.94 3.53
N ASN A 347 -3.71 -10.72 2.59
CA ASN A 347 -2.80 -10.28 1.53
C ASN A 347 -3.20 -10.86 0.17
N PHE A 348 -3.36 -10.00 -0.84
CA PHE A 348 -3.59 -10.39 -2.22
C PHE A 348 -2.59 -9.70 -3.14
N GLY A 349 -1.61 -10.44 -3.66
CA GLY A 349 -0.63 -9.88 -4.59
C GLY A 349 -1.28 -9.52 -5.93
N VAL A 350 -1.18 -8.25 -6.35
CA VAL A 350 -1.87 -7.73 -7.57
C VAL A 350 -0.92 -7.34 -8.70
N ASN A 351 0.36 -7.66 -8.61
CA ASN A 351 1.30 -7.39 -9.71
C ASN A 351 1.39 -8.59 -10.68
N GLU A 352 1.93 -8.34 -11.87
CA GLU A 352 2.14 -9.37 -12.89
C GLU A 352 2.94 -10.57 -12.38
N LEU A 353 3.91 -10.35 -11.49
CA LEU A 353 4.69 -11.43 -10.86
C LEU A 353 3.86 -12.35 -9.96
N ALA A 354 2.87 -11.82 -9.24
CA ALA A 354 1.92 -12.62 -8.48
C ALA A 354 0.90 -13.29 -9.42
N LEU A 355 0.32 -12.50 -10.34
CA LEU A 355 -0.83 -12.92 -11.15
C LEU A 355 -0.50 -13.80 -12.35
N LYS A 356 0.70 -13.67 -12.94
CA LYS A 356 1.16 -14.49 -14.07
C LYS A 356 2.18 -15.56 -13.66
N PHE A 357 3.00 -15.29 -12.65
CA PHE A 357 4.11 -16.18 -12.26
C PHE A 357 3.91 -16.86 -10.89
N GLY A 358 2.77 -16.62 -10.23
CA GLY A 358 2.40 -17.32 -9.00
C GLY A 358 3.26 -17.00 -7.76
N LEU A 359 4.08 -15.94 -7.80
CA LEU A 359 5.02 -15.66 -6.72
C LEU A 359 4.34 -15.13 -5.46
N GLY A 360 4.67 -15.74 -4.31
CA GLY A 360 4.24 -15.28 -2.99
C GLY A 360 2.85 -15.74 -2.52
N TRP A 361 2.16 -16.59 -3.30
CA TRP A 361 0.85 -17.11 -2.91
C TRP A 361 0.90 -18.02 -1.69
N ALA A 362 1.92 -18.88 -1.53
CA ALA A 362 2.02 -19.74 -0.35
C ALA A 362 2.07 -18.96 0.98
N THR A 363 2.81 -17.86 1.03
CA THR A 363 2.86 -16.98 2.21
C THR A 363 1.57 -16.18 2.37
N SER A 364 0.97 -15.71 1.27
CA SER A 364 -0.32 -15.00 1.30
C SER A 364 -1.47 -15.90 1.76
N ASP A 365 -1.59 -17.10 1.21
CA ASP A 365 -2.62 -18.11 1.53
C ASP A 365 -2.57 -18.49 3.01
N ARG A 366 -1.38 -18.59 3.61
CA ARG A 366 -1.23 -18.87 5.06
C ARG A 366 -1.89 -17.81 5.93
N TYR A 367 -1.67 -16.53 5.61
CA TYR A 367 -2.29 -15.42 6.34
C TYR A 367 -3.78 -15.29 6.00
N ASN A 368 -4.13 -15.45 4.73
CA ASN A 368 -5.51 -15.40 4.27
C ASN A 368 -6.36 -16.48 4.92
N GLN A 369 -5.84 -17.69 5.15
CA GLN A 369 -6.60 -18.74 5.82
C GLN A 369 -7.04 -18.34 7.24
N GLN A 370 -6.17 -17.66 7.99
CA GLN A 370 -6.52 -17.15 9.32
C GLN A 370 -7.54 -16.01 9.22
N ALA A 371 -7.33 -15.08 8.30
CA ALA A 371 -8.23 -13.96 8.09
C ALA A 371 -9.62 -14.38 7.58
N VAL A 372 -9.68 -15.42 6.74
CA VAL A 372 -10.94 -16.06 6.31
C VAL A 372 -11.70 -16.58 7.52
N LYS A 373 -11.05 -17.33 8.42
CA LYS A 373 -11.72 -17.86 9.62
C LYS A 373 -12.30 -16.74 10.48
N GLN A 374 -11.55 -15.65 10.64
CA GLN A 374 -11.99 -14.49 11.41
C GLN A 374 -13.17 -13.77 10.75
N LEU A 375 -13.16 -13.56 9.43
CA LEU A 375 -14.19 -12.79 8.73
C LEU A 375 -15.43 -13.63 8.38
N LEU A 376 -15.23 -14.84 7.84
CA LEU A 376 -16.25 -15.69 7.21
C LEU A 376 -16.53 -16.99 7.97
N GLY A 377 -15.74 -17.33 9.00
CA GLY A 377 -15.85 -18.59 9.75
C GLY A 377 -15.02 -19.73 9.17
N ASP A 378 -15.06 -20.88 9.84
CA ASP A 378 -14.22 -22.05 9.50
C ASP A 378 -14.66 -22.81 8.24
N ASP A 379 -15.95 -22.79 7.91
CA ASP A 379 -16.51 -23.52 6.78
C ASP A 379 -16.88 -22.58 5.62
N LEU A 380 -15.99 -22.54 4.62
CA LEU A 380 -16.22 -21.81 3.38
C LEU A 380 -17.25 -22.47 2.44
N MET A 381 -17.80 -23.65 2.76
CA MET A 381 -18.82 -24.34 1.96
C MET A 381 -20.24 -24.19 2.55
N SER A 382 -20.37 -23.94 3.86
CA SER A 382 -21.66 -23.69 4.54
C SER A 382 -22.50 -22.62 3.84
N ALA A 383 -23.82 -22.78 3.67
CA ALA A 383 -24.65 -21.72 3.07
C ALA A 383 -24.63 -20.40 3.87
N SER A 384 -24.45 -20.49 5.19
CA SER A 384 -24.42 -19.35 6.12
C SER A 384 -22.98 -19.05 6.56
N PRO A 385 -22.50 -17.80 6.44
CA PRO A 385 -21.16 -17.43 6.91
C PRO A 385 -21.10 -17.42 8.45
N GLY A 386 -19.93 -17.78 8.99
CA GLY A 386 -19.56 -17.58 10.39
C GLY A 386 -18.67 -16.33 10.58
N GLY A 387 -17.87 -16.33 11.65
CA GLY A 387 -16.94 -15.23 11.95
C GLY A 387 -17.66 -13.88 12.15
N MET A 388 -16.95 -12.77 11.88
CA MET A 388 -17.51 -11.41 11.99
C MET A 388 -18.80 -11.23 11.17
N VAL A 389 -18.87 -11.85 9.98
CA VAL A 389 -20.05 -11.74 9.10
C VAL A 389 -21.23 -12.50 9.69
N GLY A 390 -21.01 -13.72 10.19
CA GLY A 390 -22.05 -14.51 10.84
C GLY A 390 -22.60 -13.80 12.08
N GLU A 391 -21.72 -13.29 12.95
CA GLU A 391 -22.09 -12.51 14.13
C GLU A 391 -22.92 -11.28 13.77
N TYR A 392 -22.55 -10.55 12.72
CA TYR A 392 -23.31 -9.40 12.24
C TYR A 392 -24.73 -9.79 11.79
N LEU A 393 -24.85 -10.89 11.04
CA LEU A 393 -26.13 -11.34 10.47
C LEU A 393 -27.11 -11.90 11.52
N LEU A 394 -26.64 -12.33 12.71
CA LEU A 394 -27.51 -12.77 13.81
C LEU A 394 -28.52 -11.69 14.23
N ASN A 395 -28.17 -10.41 14.06
CA ASN A 395 -29.03 -9.29 14.43
C ASN A 395 -30.04 -8.88 13.34
N MET A 396 -30.18 -9.67 12.27
CA MET A 396 -31.08 -9.40 11.13
C MET A 396 -31.01 -7.94 10.60
N PRO A 397 -29.81 -7.47 10.21
CA PRO A 397 -29.59 -6.09 9.80
C PRO A 397 -30.31 -5.78 8.48
N LYS A 398 -30.68 -4.50 8.28
CA LYS A 398 -31.42 -4.05 7.09
C LYS A 398 -30.70 -4.35 5.77
N ASN A 399 -29.37 -4.34 5.75
CA ASN A 399 -28.53 -4.67 4.59
C ASN A 399 -28.13 -6.16 4.54
N GLY A 400 -28.76 -7.04 5.32
CA GLY A 400 -28.37 -8.45 5.46
C GLY A 400 -28.30 -9.22 4.14
N GLN A 401 -29.21 -8.94 3.19
CA GLN A 401 -29.18 -9.56 1.86
C GLN A 401 -27.91 -9.18 1.08
N LYS A 402 -27.51 -7.91 1.12
CA LYS A 402 -26.29 -7.42 0.47
C LYS A 402 -25.04 -8.04 1.11
N VAL A 403 -25.02 -8.14 2.44
CA VAL A 403 -23.91 -8.78 3.16
C VAL A 403 -23.80 -10.27 2.80
N MET A 404 -24.94 -10.97 2.69
CA MET A 404 -24.95 -12.36 2.25
C MET A 404 -24.42 -12.51 0.83
N GLU A 405 -24.85 -11.66 -0.10
CA GLU A 405 -24.39 -11.68 -1.49
C GLU A 405 -22.88 -11.41 -1.60
N LEU A 406 -22.37 -10.37 -0.91
CA LEU A 406 -20.94 -10.06 -0.85
C LEU A 406 -20.14 -11.22 -0.26
N SER A 407 -20.64 -11.84 0.81
CA SER A 407 -20.03 -13.01 1.45
C SER A 407 -19.95 -14.19 0.50
N GLN A 408 -21.04 -14.51 -0.20
CA GLN A 408 -21.09 -15.60 -1.17
C GLN A 408 -20.13 -15.37 -2.35
N GLN A 409 -20.13 -14.16 -2.93
CA GLN A 409 -19.24 -13.81 -4.02
C GLN A 409 -17.76 -13.82 -3.57
N PHE A 410 -17.46 -13.33 -2.36
CA PHE A 410 -16.09 -13.37 -1.84
C PHE A 410 -15.62 -14.80 -1.56
N ARG A 411 -16.48 -15.64 -0.98
CA ARG A 411 -16.20 -17.07 -0.79
C ARG A 411 -15.93 -17.79 -2.10
N LYS A 412 -16.73 -17.49 -3.14
CA LYS A 412 -16.48 -18.00 -4.49
C LYS A 412 -15.09 -17.61 -5.00
N ILE A 413 -14.69 -16.34 -4.86
CA ILE A 413 -13.34 -15.89 -5.23
C ILE A 413 -12.25 -16.70 -4.52
N LEU A 414 -12.43 -16.96 -3.22
CA LEU A 414 -11.48 -17.69 -2.39
C LEU A 414 -11.41 -19.18 -2.75
N LEU A 415 -12.56 -19.85 -2.88
CA LEU A 415 -12.67 -21.27 -3.22
C LEU A 415 -12.10 -21.55 -4.62
N ASP A 416 -12.45 -20.72 -5.60
CA ASP A 416 -11.97 -20.85 -6.98
C ASP A 416 -10.50 -20.43 -7.12
N LYS A 417 -9.89 -19.87 -6.05
CA LYS A 417 -8.60 -19.17 -6.09
C LYS A 417 -8.49 -18.19 -7.27
N SER A 418 -9.61 -17.58 -7.66
CA SER A 418 -9.66 -16.70 -8.84
C SER A 418 -8.88 -15.40 -8.60
N TYR A 419 -8.54 -15.10 -7.35
CA TYR A 419 -7.64 -14.02 -6.94
C TYR A 419 -6.18 -14.22 -7.39
N CYS A 420 -5.77 -15.43 -7.76
CA CYS A 420 -4.46 -15.70 -8.33
C CYS A 420 -4.33 -15.26 -9.79
N HIS A 421 -5.44 -14.89 -10.43
CA HIS A 421 -5.51 -14.59 -11.86
C HIS A 421 -6.10 -13.19 -12.08
N ASP A 422 -5.46 -12.41 -12.95
CA ASP A 422 -5.94 -11.07 -13.28
C ASP A 422 -7.35 -11.15 -13.90
N ASN A 423 -7.47 -11.79 -15.07
CA ASN A 423 -8.70 -11.88 -15.86
C ASN A 423 -9.42 -10.52 -16.00
N GLY A 424 -8.66 -9.41 -16.06
CA GLY A 424 -9.19 -8.05 -16.17
C GLY A 424 -9.72 -7.46 -14.87
N THR A 425 -9.56 -8.12 -13.72
CA THR A 425 -10.07 -7.71 -12.40
C THR A 425 -9.07 -8.06 -11.28
N PRO A 426 -7.84 -7.51 -11.31
CA PRO A 426 -6.75 -7.96 -10.44
C PRO A 426 -6.97 -7.64 -8.95
N TYR A 427 -7.90 -6.73 -8.64
CA TYR A 427 -8.21 -6.30 -7.27
C TYR A 427 -9.43 -6.99 -6.65
N LYS A 428 -10.08 -7.94 -7.34
CA LYS A 428 -11.38 -8.50 -6.95
C LYS A 428 -11.43 -8.98 -5.49
N ALA A 429 -10.50 -9.84 -5.05
CA ALA A 429 -10.52 -10.32 -3.66
C ALA A 429 -10.39 -9.18 -2.63
N ALA A 430 -9.49 -8.23 -2.90
CA ALA A 430 -9.27 -7.10 -2.01
C ALA A 430 -10.47 -6.14 -1.96
N GLN A 431 -11.11 -5.91 -3.10
CA GLN A 431 -12.31 -5.10 -3.21
C GLN A 431 -13.45 -5.69 -2.38
N TYR A 432 -13.72 -6.98 -2.55
CA TYR A 432 -14.81 -7.65 -1.83
C TYR A 432 -14.55 -7.74 -0.33
N ALA A 433 -13.31 -8.01 0.10
CA ALA A 433 -12.94 -7.99 1.51
C ALA A 433 -13.21 -6.62 2.16
N ALA A 434 -12.81 -5.53 1.49
CA ALA A 434 -13.01 -4.18 2.00
C ALA A 434 -14.48 -3.72 1.97
N MET A 435 -15.24 -4.05 0.93
CA MET A 435 -16.67 -3.76 0.87
C MET A 435 -17.45 -4.53 1.93
N LEU A 436 -17.18 -5.83 2.08
CA LEU A 436 -17.82 -6.66 3.09
C LEU A 436 -17.53 -6.14 4.50
N ALA A 437 -16.28 -5.75 4.77
CA ALA A 437 -15.90 -5.15 6.05
C ALA A 437 -16.73 -3.89 6.37
N TYR A 438 -16.86 -2.98 5.40
CA TYR A 438 -17.64 -1.77 5.58
C TYR A 438 -19.12 -2.08 5.86
N GLU A 439 -19.72 -2.99 5.09
CA GLU A 439 -21.14 -3.35 5.21
C GLU A 439 -21.50 -4.00 6.54
N ILE A 440 -20.58 -4.73 7.18
CA ILE A 440 -20.79 -5.32 8.51
C ILE A 440 -20.41 -4.37 9.66
N GLY A 441 -20.02 -3.13 9.35
CA GLY A 441 -19.63 -2.13 10.35
C GLY A 441 -18.19 -2.23 10.84
N ALA A 442 -17.39 -3.17 10.35
CA ALA A 442 -15.94 -3.18 10.54
C ALA A 442 -15.27 -2.02 9.78
N VAL A 443 -14.01 -1.73 10.08
CA VAL A 443 -13.22 -0.72 9.36
C VAL A 443 -12.38 -1.41 8.28
N PRO A 444 -12.60 -1.15 6.98
CA PRO A 444 -11.70 -1.60 5.95
C PRO A 444 -10.40 -0.79 5.98
N CYS A 445 -9.28 -1.50 6.03
CA CYS A 445 -7.94 -0.94 5.88
C CYS A 445 -7.27 -1.55 4.66
N TRP A 446 -6.59 -0.76 3.82
CA TRP A 446 -5.83 -1.33 2.69
C TRP A 446 -4.50 -0.64 2.45
N ASN A 447 -3.53 -1.44 2.02
CA ASN A 447 -2.17 -0.96 1.80
C ASN A 447 -1.44 -1.70 0.68
N CYS A 448 -0.40 -1.07 0.18
CA CYS A 448 0.68 -1.73 -0.56
C CYS A 448 2.00 -1.26 0.05
N LYS A 449 3.14 -1.58 -0.57
CA LYS A 449 4.46 -1.17 -0.08
C LYS A 449 4.55 0.31 0.32
N ASN A 450 4.16 1.24 -0.56
CA ASN A 450 4.27 2.68 -0.30
C ASN A 450 2.91 3.38 -0.10
N GLY A 451 1.80 2.65 -0.21
CA GLY A 451 0.44 3.22 -0.09
C GLY A 451 -0.05 4.04 -1.29
N LYS A 452 0.65 4.00 -2.44
CA LYS A 452 0.40 4.87 -3.61
C LYS A 452 -0.29 4.14 -4.74
N ASP A 453 0.48 3.40 -5.55
CA ASP A 453 0.05 2.88 -6.86
C ASP A 453 -1.08 1.86 -6.72
N ARG A 454 -0.78 0.67 -6.17
CA ARG A 454 -1.76 -0.41 -5.95
C ARG A 454 -2.88 0.00 -4.97
N THR A 455 -2.54 0.78 -3.95
CA THR A 455 -3.50 1.28 -2.96
C THR A 455 -4.49 2.28 -3.55
N GLY A 456 -4.04 3.21 -4.40
CA GLY A 456 -4.91 4.17 -5.08
C GLY A 456 -5.75 3.52 -6.18
N MET A 457 -5.23 2.47 -6.82
CA MET A 457 -6.01 1.67 -7.76
C MET A 457 -7.15 0.93 -7.06
N LEU A 458 -6.89 0.25 -5.92
CA LEU A 458 -7.95 -0.37 -5.12
C LEU A 458 -8.98 0.66 -4.62
N ASP A 459 -8.53 1.83 -4.18
CA ASP A 459 -9.42 2.93 -3.78
C ASP A 459 -10.33 3.38 -4.94
N THR A 460 -9.79 3.42 -6.16
CA THR A 460 -10.56 3.74 -7.38
C THR A 460 -11.61 2.66 -7.66
N GLU A 461 -11.25 1.38 -7.57
CA GLU A 461 -12.17 0.26 -7.77
C GLU A 461 -13.30 0.26 -6.73
N LEU A 462 -12.98 0.50 -5.46
CA LEU A 462 -13.95 0.60 -4.38
C LEU A 462 -14.94 1.74 -4.65
N LYS A 463 -14.45 2.95 -4.92
CA LYS A 463 -15.30 4.11 -5.19
C LYS A 463 -16.17 3.91 -6.43
N ARG A 464 -15.64 3.31 -7.50
CA ARG A 464 -16.44 2.97 -8.70
C ARG A 464 -17.59 2.04 -8.33
N GLU A 465 -17.32 0.92 -7.66
CA GLU A 465 -18.36 -0.07 -7.34
C GLU A 465 -19.43 0.50 -6.40
N ILE A 466 -19.01 1.25 -5.39
CA ILE A 466 -19.92 1.92 -4.45
C ILE A 466 -20.81 2.95 -5.17
N VAL A 467 -20.26 3.72 -6.11
CA VAL A 467 -21.04 4.65 -6.94
C VAL A 467 -22.00 3.90 -7.86
N SER A 468 -21.55 2.84 -8.52
CA SER A 468 -22.39 1.98 -9.39
C SER A 468 -23.62 1.47 -8.62
N GLN A 469 -23.41 0.89 -7.43
CA GLN A 469 -24.50 0.39 -6.58
C GLN A 469 -25.41 1.52 -6.09
N ASN A 470 -24.86 2.70 -5.76
CA ASN A 470 -25.66 3.86 -5.40
C ASN A 470 -26.55 4.36 -6.57
N GLN A 471 -26.21 4.00 -7.81
CA GLN A 471 -27.03 4.28 -8.99
C GLN A 471 -28.09 3.22 -9.27
N GLY A 472 -28.16 2.16 -8.46
CA GLY A 472 -29.14 1.08 -8.60
C GLY A 472 -28.66 -0.09 -9.43
N GLU A 473 -27.39 -0.08 -9.88
CA GLU A 473 -26.79 -1.25 -10.51
C GLU A 473 -26.60 -2.37 -9.48
N PRO A 474 -26.77 -3.65 -9.87
CA PRO A 474 -26.45 -4.77 -9.01
C PRO A 474 -24.95 -4.80 -8.67
N LEU A 475 -24.59 -5.53 -7.61
CA LEU A 475 -23.20 -5.85 -7.30
C LEU A 475 -22.55 -6.53 -8.51
N SER A 476 -21.41 -6.01 -8.96
CA SER A 476 -20.67 -6.57 -10.09
C SER A 476 -20.38 -8.05 -9.85
N GLN A 477 -20.36 -8.86 -10.91
CA GLN A 477 -19.99 -10.26 -10.78
C GLN A 477 -18.45 -10.41 -10.71
N PRO A 478 -17.90 -11.26 -9.82
CA PRO A 478 -16.46 -11.44 -9.71
C PRO A 478 -15.85 -11.90 -11.03
N GLY A 479 -14.81 -11.21 -11.51
CA GLY A 479 -14.14 -11.59 -12.76
C GLY A 479 -14.80 -11.07 -14.03
N ALA A 480 -15.99 -10.46 -13.95
CA ALA A 480 -16.65 -9.91 -15.13
C ALA A 480 -15.96 -8.61 -15.59
N PRO A 481 -15.79 -8.40 -16.91
CA PRO A 481 -15.26 -7.15 -17.44
C PRO A 481 -16.23 -5.99 -17.17
N LEU A 482 -15.69 -4.79 -17.01
CA LEU A 482 -16.51 -3.59 -16.87
C LEU A 482 -17.26 -3.29 -18.17
N ASN A 483 -18.57 -3.03 -18.05
CA ASN A 483 -19.35 -2.45 -19.15
C ASN A 483 -18.92 -0.99 -19.43
N GLU A 484 -19.38 -0.43 -20.56
CA GLU A 484 -18.93 0.90 -20.99
C GLU A 484 -19.25 2.01 -19.98
N ASN A 485 -20.44 1.97 -19.36
CA ASN A 485 -20.80 2.92 -18.30
C ASN A 485 -19.82 2.85 -17.11
N ASN A 486 -19.47 1.63 -16.67
CA ASN A 486 -18.52 1.42 -15.59
C ASN A 486 -17.08 1.75 -15.97
N LYS A 487 -16.67 1.59 -17.23
CA LYS A 487 -15.37 2.06 -17.73
C LYS A 487 -15.27 3.59 -17.64
N GLN A 488 -16.32 4.29 -18.05
CA GLN A 488 -16.38 5.75 -17.95
C GLN A 488 -16.41 6.22 -16.48
N LEU A 489 -17.19 5.55 -15.63
CA LEU A 489 -17.18 5.82 -14.19
C LEU A 489 -15.79 5.61 -13.59
N PHE A 490 -15.14 4.48 -13.93
CA PHE A 490 -13.79 4.17 -13.48
C PHE A 490 -12.79 5.27 -13.86
N GLN A 491 -12.82 5.76 -15.11
CA GLN A 491 -11.96 6.86 -15.56
C GLN A 491 -12.22 8.15 -14.76
N LYS A 492 -13.49 8.51 -14.53
CA LYS A 492 -13.86 9.67 -13.72
C LYS A 492 -13.35 9.56 -12.29
N VAL A 493 -13.52 8.41 -11.65
CA VAL A 493 -13.02 8.18 -10.28
C VAL A 493 -11.48 8.20 -10.25
N LYS A 494 -10.81 7.64 -11.27
CA LYS A 494 -9.34 7.66 -11.35
C LYS A 494 -8.79 9.10 -11.42
N LEU A 495 -9.45 9.98 -12.17
CA LEU A 495 -9.04 11.37 -12.34
C LEU A 495 -9.48 12.29 -11.20
N HIS A 496 -10.66 12.04 -10.62
CA HIS A 496 -11.30 12.95 -9.66
C HIS A 496 -11.58 12.31 -8.30
N GLY A 497 -10.99 11.15 -8.00
CA GLY A 497 -11.12 10.47 -6.72
C GLY A 497 -10.09 10.87 -5.66
N GLY A 498 -9.21 11.84 -5.97
CA GLY A 498 -8.23 12.41 -5.04
C GLY A 498 -6.88 11.67 -4.95
N ASN A 499 -6.71 10.56 -5.68
CA ASN A 499 -5.51 9.73 -5.63
C ASN A 499 -4.26 10.42 -6.22
N GLN A 500 -4.45 11.29 -7.22
CA GLN A 500 -3.36 12.04 -7.86
C GLN A 500 -2.76 13.08 -6.91
N GLU A 501 -3.60 13.72 -6.11
CA GLU A 501 -3.23 14.68 -5.08
C GLU A 501 -2.47 13.98 -3.95
N VAL A 502 -2.94 12.83 -3.48
CA VAL A 502 -2.20 12.00 -2.51
C VAL A 502 -0.84 11.59 -3.08
N GLN A 503 -0.76 11.22 -4.35
CA GLN A 503 0.52 10.92 -5.00
C GLN A 503 1.45 12.14 -5.02
N SER A 504 0.91 13.35 -5.21
CA SER A 504 1.70 14.59 -5.17
C SER A 504 2.33 14.86 -3.80
N TYR A 505 1.62 14.60 -2.70
CA TYR A 505 2.20 14.67 -1.35
C TYR A 505 3.35 13.69 -1.17
N ASN A 506 3.27 12.53 -1.82
CA ASN A 506 4.28 11.50 -1.69
C ASN A 506 5.48 11.65 -2.61
N ASP A 507 5.31 12.21 -3.80
CA ASP A 507 6.33 12.25 -4.86
C ASP A 507 6.79 13.66 -5.24
N GLY A 508 6.13 14.70 -4.70
CA GLY A 508 6.33 16.10 -5.06
C GLY A 508 5.54 16.53 -6.30
N VAL A 509 5.01 15.59 -7.09
CA VAL A 509 4.19 15.83 -8.28
C VAL A 509 3.07 14.81 -8.43
N ALA A 510 1.93 15.26 -8.95
CA ALA A 510 0.86 14.37 -9.39
C ALA A 510 1.33 13.59 -10.64
N ASP A 511 0.99 12.30 -10.70
CA ASP A 511 1.20 11.43 -11.86
C ASP A 511 2.67 11.23 -12.32
N ASN A 512 3.47 10.59 -11.47
CA ASN A 512 4.86 10.27 -11.78
C ASN A 512 5.04 8.96 -12.56
N LYS A 513 3.95 8.25 -12.90
CA LYS A 513 4.00 6.97 -13.62
C LYS A 513 2.84 6.93 -14.63
N GLY A 514 3.18 7.31 -15.86
CA GLY A 514 2.35 7.00 -17.04
C GLY A 514 2.40 5.51 -17.33
#